data_AF-A0AAW4PGP5-F1
#
_entry.id   AF-A0AAW4PGP5-F1
#
_cell.length_a   1.000
_cell.length_b   1.000
_cell.length_c   1.000
_cell.angle_alpha   90.00
_cell.angle_beta   90.00
_cell.angle_gamma   90.00
#
_symmetry.space_group_name_H-M   'P 1'
#
loop_
_entity.id
_entity.type
_entity.pdbx_description
1 polymer ?
#
loop_
_entity_poly.entity_id
_entity_poly.type
_entity_poly.pdbx_seq_one_letter_code
_entity_poly.pdbx_strand_id
1 'polypeptide(L)'
;MNRRRLLKSGLGLLGGTSLSGCLSSLGFETQSAWRDPPLVENRPTAVYYPAVVEGMGLYGTTTAGDVGFALMHSFPHRFWNLTGTNKTKVVVQPDDSLHLMVSAWDTETNTILPLDISAEISDTSGQVASNNLWPMLSPNMGFHYGDNIGLPGEGQYDITLRVGPLQTNRTEPFENRFTEAQSATMSFTFDTDETYNLTYRQLGEKAGSRGTVDLMGMQKIPKPVAPPKSNLPGRLIGEGSSGDARFFITVVEGGTRFGKAGRPQMIVSPRTPYNRVILPRMTLSTTVKRGQKTVFQGPLQASLDPEISCYYGASLPGVESGDSVSITVQTPPQLARHDGYETAFIDMPPIEFTV
;
A
#
# COMPACT_ATOMS: atom_id res chain seq x y z
N MET A 1 -3.19 52.62 30.55
CA MET A 1 -3.14 53.34 29.25
C MET A 1 -3.97 52.58 28.23
N ASN A 2 -4.94 53.29 27.63
CA ASN A 2 -5.95 52.80 26.69
C ASN A 2 -5.38 52.43 25.31
N ARG A 3 -5.99 51.42 24.65
CA ARG A 3 -6.35 51.37 23.21
C ARG A 3 -7.19 50.08 22.96
N ARG A 4 -8.52 50.12 23.17
CA ARG A 4 -9.61 50.31 22.17
C ARG A 4 -9.47 49.33 20.98
N ARG A 5 -10.26 48.25 20.91
CA ARG A 5 -11.67 48.17 20.43
C ARG A 5 -11.81 48.60 18.96
N LEU A 6 -11.97 47.64 18.05
CA LEU A 6 -12.68 47.81 16.78
C LEU A 6 -13.20 46.46 16.28
N LEU A 7 -14.41 46.13 16.72
CA LEU A 7 -15.33 45.23 16.02
C LEU A 7 -16.62 46.04 15.77
N LYS A 8 -17.19 45.80 14.58
CA LYS A 8 -18.47 46.30 14.04
C LYS A 8 -18.42 47.72 13.45
N SER A 9 -18.40 47.81 12.12
CA SER A 9 -19.63 47.88 11.29
C SER A 9 -19.27 48.25 9.85
N GLY A 10 -19.87 47.56 8.87
CA GLY A 10 -19.82 47.98 7.48
C GLY A 10 -20.22 46.91 6.49
N LEU A 11 -21.51 46.57 6.42
CA LEU A 11 -22.08 46.04 5.18
C LEU A 11 -21.99 47.16 4.12
N GLY A 12 -21.18 46.93 3.10
CA GLY A 12 -21.14 47.71 1.88
C GLY A 12 -21.00 46.76 0.70
N LEU A 13 -22.14 46.29 0.17
CA LEU A 13 -22.21 45.70 -1.16
C LEU A 13 -21.88 46.81 -2.17
N LEU A 14 -20.81 46.66 -2.94
CA LEU A 14 -20.63 47.15 -4.32
C LEU A 14 -19.21 46.76 -4.80
N GLY A 15 -19.10 46.06 -5.93
CA GLY A 15 -17.87 45.93 -6.70
C GLY A 15 -17.25 44.54 -6.71
N GLY A 16 -17.61 43.74 -7.71
CA GLY A 16 -16.84 42.54 -8.07
C GLY A 16 -15.48 42.95 -8.64
N THR A 17 -14.42 42.72 -7.88
CA THR A 17 -13.05 42.63 -8.39
C THR A 17 -12.36 41.47 -7.70
N SER A 18 -12.17 40.40 -8.48
CA SER A 18 -11.16 39.34 -8.35
C SER A 18 -10.10 39.55 -7.26
N LEU A 19 -10.32 38.94 -6.10
CA LEU A 19 -9.30 38.76 -5.04
C LEU A 19 -8.34 37.59 -5.31
N SER A 20 -8.32 37.05 -6.52
CA SER A 20 -7.48 35.90 -6.90
C SER A 20 -5.99 36.14 -6.69
N GLY A 21 -5.53 37.41 -6.74
CA GLY A 21 -4.11 37.74 -6.63
C GLY A 21 -3.57 37.92 -5.20
N CYS A 22 -4.40 38.06 -4.16
CA CYS A 22 -3.93 38.26 -2.78
C CYS A 22 -3.86 36.96 -1.97
N LEU A 23 -4.52 35.89 -2.42
CA LEU A 23 -4.44 34.56 -1.80
C LEU A 23 -3.13 33.85 -2.12
N SER A 24 -2.57 34.10 -3.31
CA SER A 24 -1.27 33.55 -3.75
C SER A 24 -0.08 34.11 -2.97
N SER A 25 -0.10 35.39 -2.57
CA SER A 25 0.96 35.98 -1.74
C SER A 25 0.91 35.59 -0.26
N LEU A 26 -0.20 34.98 0.18
CA LEU A 26 -0.43 34.52 1.55
C LEU A 26 -0.24 32.99 1.68
N GLY A 27 0.19 32.29 0.63
CA GLY A 27 0.38 30.83 0.65
C GLY A 27 -0.91 30.00 0.66
N PHE A 28 -2.07 30.62 0.47
CA PHE A 28 -3.35 29.90 0.50
C PHE A 28 -3.63 29.11 -0.79
N GLU A 29 -3.07 29.49 -1.95
CA GLU A 29 -3.24 28.72 -3.18
C GLU A 29 -2.51 27.37 -3.12
N THR A 30 -1.27 27.33 -2.61
CA THR A 30 -0.53 26.08 -2.41
C THR A 30 -1.24 25.21 -1.39
N GLN A 31 -1.64 25.75 -0.23
CA GLN A 31 -2.44 25.03 0.77
C GLN A 31 -3.78 24.51 0.23
N SER A 32 -4.46 25.25 -0.65
CA SER A 32 -5.69 24.78 -1.29
C SER A 32 -5.45 23.69 -2.34
N ALA A 33 -4.33 23.76 -3.08
CA ALA A 33 -3.95 22.76 -4.07
C ALA A 33 -3.57 21.41 -3.44
N TRP A 34 -3.03 21.41 -2.21
CA TRP A 34 -2.74 20.20 -1.44
C TRP A 34 -4.00 19.51 -0.90
N ARG A 35 -5.03 20.29 -0.55
CA ARG A 35 -6.26 19.75 0.06
C ARG A 35 -7.15 18.99 -0.92
N ASP A 36 -7.07 19.32 -2.21
CA ASP A 36 -7.70 18.52 -3.27
C ASP A 36 -6.84 18.60 -4.55
N PRO A 37 -5.75 17.81 -4.64
CA PRO A 37 -4.89 17.82 -5.82
C PRO A 37 -5.71 17.50 -7.07
N PRO A 38 -5.32 17.92 -8.28
CA PRO A 38 -6.07 17.57 -9.50
C PRO A 38 -6.36 16.07 -9.57
N LEU A 39 -7.60 15.69 -9.87
CA LEU A 39 -7.99 14.29 -10.10
C LEU A 39 -8.28 14.11 -11.59
N VAL A 40 -7.79 13.03 -12.17
CA VAL A 40 -8.12 12.68 -13.55
C VAL A 40 -9.63 12.38 -13.62
N GLU A 41 -10.34 12.99 -14.57
CA GLU A 41 -11.79 12.78 -14.72
C GLU A 41 -12.10 11.40 -15.30
N ASN A 42 -11.63 11.13 -16.53
CA ASN A 42 -11.91 9.91 -17.29
C ASN A 42 -10.90 8.79 -17.01
N ARG A 43 -10.83 8.36 -15.74
CA ARG A 43 -9.88 7.34 -15.28
C ARG A 43 -10.24 5.95 -15.83
N PRO A 44 -9.26 5.17 -16.31
CA PRO A 44 -9.52 3.80 -16.71
C PRO A 44 -9.76 2.92 -15.48
N THR A 45 -10.46 1.80 -15.66
CA THR A 45 -10.58 0.71 -14.66
C THR A 45 -9.30 -0.15 -14.67
N ALA A 46 -8.16 0.46 -14.35
CA ALA A 46 -6.82 -0.09 -14.46
C ALA A 46 -5.81 0.78 -13.70
N VAL A 47 -4.57 0.30 -13.54
CA VAL A 47 -3.49 1.16 -13.07
C VAL A 47 -3.18 2.23 -14.10
N TYR A 48 -3.10 3.48 -13.65
CA TYR A 48 -2.92 4.64 -14.53
C TYR A 48 -2.02 5.71 -13.90
N TYR A 49 -1.46 6.56 -14.76
CA TYR A 49 -0.66 7.69 -14.31
C TYR A 49 -1.54 8.73 -13.60
N PRO A 50 -1.31 9.05 -12.32
CA PRO A 50 -2.09 10.07 -11.61
C PRO A 50 -1.87 11.45 -12.23
N ALA A 51 -2.71 12.44 -11.88
CA ALA A 51 -2.50 13.81 -12.36
C ALA A 51 -1.19 14.40 -11.81
N VAL A 52 -0.86 14.04 -10.57
CA VAL A 52 0.28 14.56 -9.82
C VAL A 52 1.04 13.42 -9.16
N VAL A 53 2.34 13.62 -8.97
CA VAL A 53 3.20 12.78 -8.14
C VAL A 53 3.78 13.65 -7.04
N GLU A 54 3.49 13.26 -5.81
CA GLU A 54 4.00 13.88 -4.60
C GLU A 54 5.31 13.20 -4.16
N GLY A 55 6.22 14.00 -3.64
CA GLY A 55 7.47 13.57 -3.05
C GLY A 55 7.25 12.94 -1.68
N MET A 56 8.28 12.27 -1.17
CA MET A 56 8.23 11.65 0.15
C MET A 56 9.53 11.97 0.88
N GLY A 57 9.42 12.45 2.12
CA GLY A 57 10.55 12.65 3.02
C GLY A 57 10.74 11.45 3.94
N LEU A 58 11.98 11.22 4.40
CA LEU A 58 12.33 10.19 5.37
C LEU A 58 12.67 10.86 6.70
N TYR A 59 11.91 10.56 7.76
CA TYR A 59 12.28 10.96 9.11
C TYR A 59 13.38 10.06 9.68
N GLY A 60 13.29 8.75 9.43
CA GLY A 60 14.32 7.82 9.87
C GLY A 60 13.87 6.37 9.83
N THR A 61 14.72 5.51 10.38
CA THR A 61 14.47 4.08 10.52
C THR A 61 14.72 3.64 11.95
N THR A 62 13.95 2.66 12.43
CA THR A 62 14.14 2.03 13.74
C THR A 62 13.85 0.53 13.64
N THR A 63 14.15 -0.24 14.68
CA THR A 63 13.89 -1.68 14.72
C THR A 63 13.20 -2.09 16.00
N ALA A 64 12.29 -3.06 15.91
CA ALA A 64 11.75 -3.79 17.04
C ALA A 64 12.12 -5.28 16.88
N GLY A 65 13.20 -5.72 17.53
CA GLY A 65 13.78 -7.03 17.26
C GLY A 65 14.13 -7.18 15.79
N ASP A 66 13.48 -8.15 15.12
CA ASP A 66 13.70 -8.50 13.73
C ASP A 66 12.86 -7.66 12.74
N VAL A 67 11.97 -6.79 13.22
CA VAL A 67 11.16 -5.92 12.34
C VAL A 67 11.84 -4.57 12.20
N GLY A 68 12.20 -4.22 10.97
CA GLY A 68 12.66 -2.90 10.58
C GLY A 68 11.47 -2.01 10.20
N PHE A 69 11.52 -0.76 10.63
CA PHE A 69 10.57 0.28 10.28
C PHE A 69 11.28 1.45 9.62
N ALA A 70 10.62 2.04 8.63
CA ALA A 70 11.00 3.34 8.09
C ALA A 70 9.79 4.27 8.21
N LEU A 71 10.03 5.46 8.75
CA LEU A 71 9.02 6.49 8.94
C LEU A 71 9.22 7.58 7.90
N MET A 72 8.18 7.80 7.10
CA MET A 72 8.19 8.78 6.03
C MET A 72 6.99 9.70 6.13
N HIS A 73 7.05 10.80 5.39
CA HIS A 73 5.94 11.74 5.29
C HIS A 73 5.78 12.26 3.86
N SER A 74 4.57 12.74 3.58
CA SER A 74 4.20 13.51 2.39
C SER A 74 3.18 14.58 2.80
N PHE A 75 2.78 15.40 1.83
CA PHE A 75 1.57 16.22 1.92
C PHE A 75 0.37 15.36 2.32
N PRO A 76 -0.53 15.85 3.19
CA PRO A 76 -1.84 15.25 3.35
C PRO A 76 -2.52 15.12 1.98
N HIS A 77 -3.04 13.94 1.66
CA HIS A 77 -3.76 13.73 0.41
C HIS A 77 -4.92 12.77 0.58
N ARG A 78 -5.81 12.80 -0.42
CA ARG A 78 -6.93 11.88 -0.49
C ARG A 78 -6.44 10.45 -0.79
N PHE A 79 -7.21 9.49 -0.31
CA PHE A 79 -7.08 8.10 -0.70
C PHE A 79 -8.46 7.42 -0.62
N TRP A 80 -8.53 6.14 -0.96
CA TRP A 80 -9.75 5.38 -0.88
C TRP A 80 -9.56 4.11 -0.07
N ASN A 81 -10.34 3.97 0.99
CA ASN A 81 -10.43 2.72 1.73
C ASN A 81 -11.27 1.71 0.94
N LEU A 82 -10.89 0.43 1.07
CA LEU A 82 -11.57 -0.68 0.42
C LEU A 82 -12.11 -1.65 1.48
N THR A 83 -13.38 -2.02 1.36
CA THR A 83 -14.02 -3.07 2.16
C THR A 83 -14.82 -3.98 1.24
N GLY A 84 -14.34 -5.21 1.05
CA GLY A 84 -14.78 -6.06 -0.04
C GLY A 84 -14.45 -5.39 -1.38
N THR A 85 -15.48 -5.00 -2.12
CA THR A 85 -15.39 -4.22 -3.36
C THR A 85 -15.87 -2.77 -3.18
N ASN A 86 -16.39 -2.42 -2.00
CA ASN A 86 -16.87 -1.07 -1.72
C ASN A 86 -15.72 -0.12 -1.44
N LYS A 87 -15.75 1.04 -2.09
CA LYS A 87 -14.70 2.04 -2.04
C LYS A 87 -15.19 3.32 -1.37
N THR A 88 -14.50 3.77 -0.33
CA THR A 88 -14.84 4.99 0.42
C THR A 88 -13.73 6.02 0.28
N LYS A 89 -14.04 7.19 -0.28
CA LYS A 89 -13.07 8.30 -0.40
C LYS A 89 -12.80 8.91 0.97
N VAL A 90 -11.53 9.00 1.34
CA VAL A 90 -11.04 9.80 2.46
C VAL A 90 -10.53 11.12 1.88
N VAL A 91 -11.00 12.24 2.43
CA VAL A 91 -10.62 13.59 2.00
C VAL A 91 -9.79 14.26 3.09
N VAL A 92 -8.86 15.11 2.67
CA VAL A 92 -7.98 15.86 3.56
C VAL A 92 -8.82 16.79 4.45
N GLN A 93 -8.65 16.67 5.76
CA GLN A 93 -9.30 17.52 6.76
C GLN A 93 -8.47 18.79 7.04
N PRO A 94 -9.08 19.85 7.60
CA PRO A 94 -8.35 21.08 7.96
C PRO A 94 -7.24 20.91 8.98
N ASP A 95 -7.34 19.89 9.82
CA ASP A 95 -6.40 19.56 10.89
C ASP A 95 -5.34 18.53 10.48
N ASP A 96 -5.44 17.94 9.28
CA ASP A 96 -4.41 17.07 8.74
C ASP A 96 -3.12 17.87 8.50
N SER A 97 -2.05 17.48 9.17
CA SER A 97 -0.75 18.16 9.13
C SER A 97 0.22 17.51 8.15
N LEU A 98 0.21 16.18 8.07
CA LEU A 98 0.99 15.40 7.10
C LEU A 98 0.28 14.09 6.71
N HIS A 99 0.67 13.50 5.60
CA HIS A 99 0.42 12.08 5.34
C HIS A 99 1.60 11.27 5.90
N LEU A 100 1.37 10.54 6.99
CA LEU A 100 2.39 9.71 7.63
C LEU A 100 2.43 8.36 6.94
N MET A 101 3.63 7.88 6.59
CA MET A 101 3.83 6.59 5.94
C MET A 101 4.83 5.73 6.70
N VAL A 102 4.60 4.42 6.70
CA VAL A 102 5.48 3.42 7.30
C VAL A 102 5.71 2.27 6.33
N SER A 103 6.97 1.86 6.19
CA SER A 103 7.34 0.55 5.65
C SER A 103 7.80 -0.36 6.78
N ALA A 104 7.39 -1.63 6.75
CA ALA A 104 7.83 -2.66 7.70
C ALA A 104 8.41 -3.87 6.97
N TRP A 105 9.56 -4.35 7.41
CA TRP A 105 10.26 -5.47 6.78
C TRP A 105 11.01 -6.34 7.80
N ASP A 106 11.32 -7.56 7.41
CA ASP A 106 12.28 -8.40 8.13
C ASP A 106 13.70 -7.90 7.90
N THR A 107 14.42 -7.54 8.97
CA THR A 107 15.78 -6.98 8.88
C THR A 107 16.82 -7.96 8.34
N GLU A 108 16.59 -9.26 8.45
CA GLU A 108 17.52 -10.29 7.98
C GLU A 108 17.39 -10.53 6.46
N THR A 109 16.17 -10.77 5.99
CA THR A 109 15.91 -11.16 4.59
C THR A 109 15.48 -9.99 3.71
N ASN A 110 15.22 -8.81 4.28
CA ASN A 110 14.63 -7.66 3.62
C ASN A 110 13.21 -7.89 3.06
N THR A 111 12.51 -8.90 3.58
CA THR A 111 11.16 -9.24 3.15
C THR A 111 10.15 -8.26 3.72
N ILE A 112 9.33 -7.63 2.87
CA ILE A 112 8.22 -6.78 3.32
C ILE A 112 7.18 -7.62 4.09
N LEU A 113 6.77 -7.11 5.25
CA LEU A 113 5.86 -7.79 6.16
C LEU A 113 4.42 -7.24 6.03
N PRO A 114 3.43 -8.05 5.61
CA PRO A 114 2.02 -7.65 5.54
C PRO A 114 1.35 -7.78 6.93
N LEU A 115 1.76 -6.92 7.86
CA LEU A 115 1.28 -6.78 9.23
C LEU A 115 0.12 -5.77 9.33
N ASP A 116 -0.37 -5.55 10.54
CA ASP A 116 -1.12 -4.35 10.90
C ASP A 116 -0.22 -3.48 11.81
N ILE A 117 -0.21 -2.17 11.56
CA ILE A 117 0.64 -1.21 12.29
C ILE A 117 -0.24 -0.18 12.99
N SER A 118 -0.04 -0.02 14.29
CA SER A 118 -0.53 1.16 15.01
C SER A 118 0.60 2.12 15.32
N ALA A 119 0.26 3.40 15.36
CA ALA A 119 1.17 4.51 15.63
C ALA A 119 0.62 5.33 16.79
N GLU A 120 1.43 5.51 17.83
CA GLU A 120 1.15 6.41 18.95
C GLU A 120 2.17 7.55 18.90
N ILE A 121 1.70 8.80 18.79
CA ILE A 121 2.57 9.98 18.69
C ILE A 121 2.41 10.81 19.97
N SER A 122 3.53 11.26 20.54
CA SER A 122 3.58 12.09 21.73
C SER A 122 4.56 13.25 21.61
N ASP A 123 4.31 14.31 22.36
CA ASP A 123 5.23 15.42 22.60
C ASP A 123 5.48 15.59 24.11
N THR A 124 6.09 16.71 24.52
CA THR A 124 6.36 17.01 25.94
C THR A 124 5.12 17.16 26.81
N SER A 125 3.94 17.37 26.20
CA SER A 125 2.64 17.50 26.89
C SER A 125 1.90 16.17 27.04
N GLY A 126 2.32 15.12 26.32
CA GLY A 126 1.75 13.78 26.37
C GLY A 126 1.41 13.24 24.99
N GLN A 127 0.46 12.31 24.91
CA GLN A 127 0.00 11.74 23.65
C GLN A 127 -0.84 12.76 22.86
N VAL A 128 -0.51 12.94 21.58
CA VAL A 128 -1.18 13.88 20.68
C VAL A 128 -1.94 13.19 19.56
N ALA A 129 -1.54 11.98 19.18
CA ALA A 129 -2.25 11.17 18.17
C ALA A 129 -2.13 9.67 18.45
N SER A 130 -3.11 8.90 17.97
CA SER A 130 -3.13 7.44 18.02
C SER A 130 -3.96 6.91 16.86
N ASN A 131 -3.31 6.20 15.93
CA ASN A 131 -3.93 5.76 14.69
C ASN A 131 -3.55 4.30 14.40
N ASN A 132 -4.49 3.55 13.84
CA ASN A 132 -4.17 2.33 13.10
C ASN A 132 -3.92 2.73 11.65
N LEU A 133 -2.71 2.51 11.15
CA LEU A 133 -2.34 2.93 9.80
C LEU A 133 -2.98 2.00 8.78
N TRP A 134 -3.54 2.58 7.71
CA TRP A 134 -4.15 1.80 6.66
C TRP A 134 -3.07 1.06 5.86
N PRO A 135 -3.19 -0.24 5.55
CA PRO A 135 -2.40 -0.84 4.49
C PRO A 135 -2.78 -0.19 3.16
N MET A 136 -1.82 0.32 2.41
CA MET A 136 -2.08 1.11 1.20
C MET A 136 -1.29 0.61 0.01
N LEU A 137 -1.71 1.05 -1.18
CA LEU A 137 -1.03 0.82 -2.44
C LEU A 137 -0.97 2.14 -3.23
N SER A 138 0.25 2.60 -3.57
CA SER A 138 0.47 3.82 -4.37
C SER A 138 1.36 3.60 -5.60
N PRO A 139 1.30 4.51 -6.59
CA PRO A 139 2.20 4.51 -7.74
C PRO A 139 3.69 4.55 -7.40
N ASN A 140 4.11 5.48 -6.54
CA ASN A 140 5.51 5.84 -6.28
C ASN A 140 6.13 5.05 -5.12
N MET A 141 5.33 4.49 -4.19
CA MET A 141 5.83 3.76 -3.03
C MET A 141 5.51 2.25 -3.09
N GLY A 142 4.41 1.87 -3.73
CA GLY A 142 3.91 0.50 -3.73
C GLY A 142 3.15 0.20 -2.44
N PHE A 143 3.31 -1.02 -1.90
CA PHE A 143 2.65 -1.44 -0.66
C PHE A 143 3.35 -0.84 0.57
N HIS A 144 2.57 -0.19 1.42
CA HIS A 144 3.02 0.51 2.64
C HIS A 144 1.87 0.67 3.62
N TYR A 145 2.11 1.34 4.74
CA TYR A 145 1.07 1.74 5.68
C TYR A 145 1.02 3.26 5.76
N GLY A 146 -0.16 3.85 5.91
CA GLY A 146 -0.25 5.29 6.09
C GLY A 146 -1.61 5.81 6.50
N ASP A 147 -1.62 7.06 6.93
CA ASP A 147 -2.83 7.83 7.25
C ASP A 147 -2.52 9.33 7.24
N ASN A 148 -3.54 10.17 7.10
CA ASN A 148 -3.37 11.59 7.38
C ASN A 148 -3.41 11.81 8.90
N ILE A 149 -2.43 12.56 9.41
CA ILE A 149 -2.25 12.80 10.84
C ILE A 149 -2.29 14.29 11.12
N GLY A 150 -3.12 14.70 12.09
CA GLY A 150 -3.08 16.03 12.66
C GLY A 150 -2.12 16.12 13.85
N LEU A 151 -1.24 17.13 13.82
CA LEU A 151 -0.31 17.44 14.91
C LEU A 151 -0.61 18.86 15.46
N PRO A 152 -0.40 19.11 16.77
CA PRO A 152 -0.68 20.43 17.36
C PRO A 152 0.12 21.60 16.77
N GLY A 153 1.28 21.32 16.18
CA GLY A 153 2.16 22.30 15.54
C GLY A 153 3.51 21.71 15.17
N GLU A 154 4.42 22.53 14.65
CA GLU A 154 5.81 22.14 14.43
C GLU A 154 6.53 21.83 15.73
N GLY A 155 7.49 20.90 15.68
CA GLY A 155 8.32 20.58 16.83
C GLY A 155 8.80 19.13 16.88
N GLN A 156 9.36 18.78 18.02
CA GLN A 156 9.88 17.44 18.30
C GLN A 156 8.75 16.54 18.80
N TYR A 157 8.64 15.36 18.18
CA TYR A 157 7.72 14.31 18.58
C TYR A 157 8.46 12.99 18.76
N ASP A 158 7.86 12.09 19.53
CA ASP A 158 8.19 10.68 19.58
C ASP A 158 7.03 9.89 18.97
N ILE A 159 7.36 8.91 18.13
CA ILE A 159 6.39 7.95 17.60
C ILE A 159 6.74 6.55 18.07
N THR A 160 5.75 5.85 18.62
CA THR A 160 5.82 4.42 18.92
C THR A 160 5.02 3.65 17.87
N LEU A 161 5.71 2.86 17.06
CA LEU A 161 5.13 1.95 16.10
C LEU A 161 4.94 0.58 16.76
N ARG A 162 3.75 0.01 16.67
CA ARG A 162 3.44 -1.32 17.21
C ARG A 162 2.90 -2.23 16.11
N VAL A 163 3.35 -3.48 16.13
CA VAL A 163 2.86 -4.54 15.24
C VAL A 163 2.40 -5.74 16.06
N GLY A 164 1.33 -6.37 15.60
CA GLY A 164 0.90 -7.67 16.11
C GLY A 164 1.65 -8.83 15.46
N PRO A 165 1.34 -10.08 15.85
CA PRO A 165 1.88 -11.26 15.20
C PRO A 165 1.44 -11.34 13.73
N LEU A 166 2.30 -11.89 12.88
CA LEU A 166 1.99 -12.10 11.47
C LEU A 166 0.87 -13.14 11.31
N GLN A 167 -0.16 -12.79 10.54
CA GLN A 167 -1.34 -13.63 10.33
C GLN A 167 -1.24 -14.56 9.12
N THR A 168 -0.23 -14.36 8.26
CA THR A 168 0.03 -15.23 7.10
C THR A 168 0.84 -16.44 7.52
N ASN A 169 0.69 -17.54 6.78
CA ASN A 169 1.61 -18.67 6.89
C ASN A 169 3.05 -18.24 6.60
N ARG A 170 3.99 -19.02 7.10
CA ARG A 170 5.42 -18.72 7.05
C ARG A 170 6.15 -19.95 6.55
N THR A 171 7.01 -19.78 5.56
CA THR A 171 8.01 -20.80 5.18
C THR A 171 9.29 -20.59 5.98
N GLU A 172 10.22 -21.54 5.92
CA GLU A 172 11.58 -21.33 6.44
C GLU A 172 12.22 -20.07 5.80
N PRO A 173 12.91 -19.21 6.58
CA PRO A 173 13.24 -19.31 8.00
C PRO A 173 12.23 -18.66 8.96
N PHE A 174 11.05 -18.25 8.47
CA PHE A 174 10.07 -17.50 9.25
C PHE A 174 9.19 -18.34 10.18
N GLU A 175 9.24 -19.67 10.14
CA GLU A 175 8.28 -20.57 10.82
C GLU A 175 8.00 -20.20 12.29
N ASN A 176 9.03 -19.73 13.02
CA ASN A 176 8.95 -19.33 14.42
C ASN A 176 9.19 -17.83 14.65
N ARG A 177 9.16 -17.01 13.59
CA ARG A 177 9.42 -15.57 13.62
C ARG A 177 8.11 -14.79 13.49
N PHE A 178 8.08 -13.57 14.05
CA PHE A 178 6.92 -12.67 14.03
C PHE A 178 5.66 -13.29 14.66
N THR A 179 5.83 -14.04 15.75
CA THR A 179 4.75 -14.74 16.49
C THR A 179 4.18 -13.94 17.65
N GLU A 180 4.81 -12.82 17.99
CA GLU A 180 4.46 -11.96 19.13
C GLU A 180 4.37 -10.51 18.69
N ALA A 181 3.72 -9.69 19.52
CA ALA A 181 3.67 -8.25 19.30
C ALA A 181 5.05 -7.62 19.53
N GLN A 182 5.39 -6.63 18.70
CA GLN A 182 6.64 -5.89 18.80
C GLN A 182 6.38 -4.40 18.69
N SER A 183 7.23 -3.59 19.31
CA SER A 183 7.13 -2.14 19.21
C SER A 183 8.49 -1.46 19.24
N ALA A 184 8.62 -0.38 18.48
CA ALA A 184 9.79 0.49 18.50
C ALA A 184 9.36 1.94 18.60
N THR A 185 10.15 2.73 19.32
CA THR A 185 9.97 4.18 19.45
C THR A 185 11.13 4.89 18.77
N MET A 186 10.84 5.98 18.07
CA MET A 186 11.85 6.90 17.55
C MET A 186 11.36 8.34 17.60
N SER A 187 12.29 9.27 17.73
CA SER A 187 12.01 10.69 17.69
C SER A 187 12.05 11.20 16.24
N PHE A 188 11.17 12.13 15.91
CA PHE A 188 11.18 12.86 14.64
C PHE A 188 10.79 14.32 14.85
N THR A 189 11.29 15.20 13.99
CA THR A 189 10.90 16.61 14.00
C THR A 189 9.88 16.84 12.91
N PHE A 190 8.71 17.37 13.25
CA PHE A 190 7.77 17.86 12.26
C PHE A 190 8.09 19.32 11.98
N ASP A 191 8.49 19.58 10.75
CA ASP A 191 8.72 20.90 10.17
C ASP A 191 7.84 21.02 8.92
N THR A 192 7.00 22.06 8.86
CA THR A 192 6.11 22.24 7.73
C THR A 192 6.89 22.55 6.46
N ASP A 193 8.05 23.19 6.55
CA ASP A 193 8.92 23.44 5.39
C ASP A 193 9.49 22.13 4.84
N GLU A 194 9.85 21.16 5.68
CA GLU A 194 10.32 19.85 5.19
C GLU A 194 9.23 19.11 4.41
N THR A 195 7.98 19.16 4.89
CA THR A 195 6.84 18.52 4.23
C THR A 195 6.42 19.27 2.97
N TYR A 196 6.30 20.59 3.05
CA TYR A 196 5.73 21.40 1.98
C TYR A 196 6.71 21.78 0.87
N ASN A 197 8.01 21.60 1.09
CA ASN A 197 9.04 21.71 0.05
C ASN A 197 9.34 20.38 -0.65
N LEU A 198 8.63 19.29 -0.31
CA LEU A 198 8.73 18.04 -1.05
C LEU A 198 8.37 18.27 -2.53
N THR A 199 8.98 17.46 -3.40
CA THR A 199 8.76 17.60 -4.84
C THR A 199 7.28 17.40 -5.19
N TYR A 200 6.75 18.23 -6.07
CA TYR A 200 5.43 18.06 -6.64
C TYR A 200 5.49 18.18 -8.15
N ARG A 201 5.01 17.14 -8.84
CA ARG A 201 5.16 17.06 -10.29
C ARG A 201 3.85 16.66 -10.95
N GLN A 202 3.32 17.56 -11.77
CA GLN A 202 2.23 17.24 -12.68
C GLN A 202 2.71 16.34 -13.81
N LEU A 203 1.90 15.33 -14.19
CA LEU A 203 2.24 14.40 -15.26
C LEU A 203 1.74 14.85 -16.65
N GLY A 204 0.98 15.94 -16.72
CA GLY A 204 0.50 16.54 -17.96
C GLY A 204 -0.26 15.53 -18.82
N GLU A 205 0.09 15.45 -20.11
CA GLU A 205 -0.57 14.59 -21.10
C GLU A 205 -0.56 13.09 -20.75
N LYS A 206 0.37 12.63 -19.89
CA LYS A 206 0.39 11.23 -19.46
C LYS A 206 -0.72 10.90 -18.47
N ALA A 207 -1.23 11.89 -17.73
CA ALA A 207 -2.24 11.67 -16.70
C ALA A 207 -3.49 10.97 -17.28
N GLY A 208 -3.95 9.93 -16.60
CA GLY A 208 -5.10 9.12 -17.04
C GLY A 208 -4.78 8.02 -18.05
N SER A 209 -3.59 8.02 -18.66
CA SER A 209 -3.16 6.89 -19.49
C SER A 209 -2.73 5.70 -18.62
N ARG A 210 -2.95 4.48 -19.13
CA ARG A 210 -2.54 3.24 -18.45
C ARG A 210 -1.02 3.23 -18.26
N GLY A 211 -0.58 2.93 -17.04
CA GLY A 211 0.83 2.99 -16.66
C GLY A 211 1.00 3.47 -15.23
N THR A 212 2.24 3.46 -14.74
CA THR A 212 2.58 4.02 -13.44
C THR A 212 3.99 4.59 -13.48
N VAL A 213 4.32 5.42 -12.49
CA VAL A 213 5.67 5.92 -12.30
C VAL A 213 6.55 4.85 -11.65
N ASP A 214 7.87 5.00 -11.79
CA ASP A 214 8.81 4.12 -11.09
C ASP A 214 8.69 4.26 -9.58
N LEU A 215 8.89 3.15 -8.87
CA LEU A 215 8.99 3.18 -7.42
C LEU A 215 10.20 4.01 -6.99
N MET A 216 9.94 5.00 -6.13
CA MET A 216 10.98 5.77 -5.48
C MET A 216 11.91 4.84 -4.71
N GLY A 217 13.20 4.84 -5.05
CA GLY A 217 14.20 4.11 -4.29
C GLY A 217 14.61 4.93 -3.07
N MET A 218 14.56 4.32 -1.90
CA MET A 218 15.18 4.86 -0.69
C MET A 218 16.30 3.93 -0.25
N GLN A 219 17.46 4.49 0.07
CA GLN A 219 18.62 3.69 0.44
C GLN A 219 18.31 2.88 1.71
N LYS A 220 18.68 1.60 1.72
CA LYS A 220 18.47 0.66 2.86
C LYS A 220 17.01 0.33 3.22
N ILE A 221 16.03 0.84 2.47
CA ILE A 221 14.62 0.45 2.64
C ILE A 221 14.23 -0.48 1.50
N PRO A 222 13.81 -1.73 1.78
CA PRO A 222 13.43 -2.66 0.73
C PRO A 222 12.19 -2.22 -0.03
N LYS A 223 12.14 -2.58 -1.32
CA LYS A 223 10.97 -2.34 -2.17
C LYS A 223 9.94 -3.46 -1.97
N PRO A 224 8.63 -3.16 -1.95
CA PRO A 224 7.57 -4.15 -1.79
C PRO A 224 7.25 -4.89 -3.08
N VAL A 225 8.25 -5.51 -3.69
CA VAL A 225 8.13 -6.13 -5.03
C VAL A 225 8.27 -7.64 -4.97
N ALA A 226 7.43 -8.34 -5.73
CA ALA A 226 7.59 -9.75 -6.02
C ALA A 226 8.84 -9.97 -6.92
N PRO A 227 9.52 -11.12 -6.81
CA PRO A 227 10.65 -11.44 -7.67
C PRO A 227 10.20 -11.52 -9.14
N PRO A 228 11.12 -11.39 -10.11
CA PRO A 228 10.81 -11.67 -11.53
C PRO A 228 10.18 -13.05 -11.72
N LYS A 229 9.34 -13.20 -12.75
CA LYS A 229 8.70 -14.49 -13.11
C LYS A 229 9.71 -15.64 -13.20
N SER A 230 10.88 -15.39 -13.80
CA SER A 230 11.96 -16.37 -13.97
C SER A 230 12.57 -16.86 -12.65
N ASN A 231 12.32 -16.15 -11.56
CA ASN A 231 12.87 -16.46 -10.24
C ASN A 231 11.82 -17.09 -9.31
N LEU A 232 10.59 -17.30 -9.79
CA LEU A 232 9.60 -18.06 -9.03
C LEU A 232 10.01 -19.54 -8.99
N PRO A 233 9.89 -20.20 -7.83
CA PRO A 233 10.25 -21.60 -7.71
C PRO A 233 9.26 -22.51 -8.43
N GLY A 234 9.78 -23.67 -8.85
CA GLY A 234 8.99 -24.71 -9.49
C GLY A 234 8.72 -24.48 -10.97
N ARG A 235 7.82 -25.29 -11.52
CA ARG A 235 7.41 -25.21 -12.91
C ARG A 235 6.25 -24.24 -13.06
N LEU A 236 6.36 -23.27 -13.97
CA LEU A 236 5.22 -22.45 -14.35
C LEU A 236 4.17 -23.32 -15.06
N ILE A 237 2.94 -23.30 -14.56
CA ILE A 237 1.82 -24.03 -15.14
C ILE A 237 0.77 -23.10 -15.75
N GLY A 238 0.80 -21.81 -15.41
CA GLY A 238 -0.13 -20.83 -15.97
C GLY A 238 0.23 -19.40 -15.62
N GLU A 239 -0.30 -18.48 -16.41
CA GLU A 239 -0.26 -17.06 -16.14
C GLU A 239 -1.56 -16.40 -16.62
N GLY A 240 -1.92 -15.29 -16.01
CA GLY A 240 -3.12 -14.56 -16.41
C GLY A 240 -3.18 -13.18 -15.78
N SER A 241 -4.30 -12.51 -16.01
CA SER A 241 -4.59 -11.20 -15.43
C SER A 241 -6.01 -11.13 -14.90
N SER A 242 -6.21 -10.37 -13.84
CA SER A 242 -7.53 -10.11 -13.26
C SER A 242 -7.53 -8.75 -12.57
N GLY A 243 -8.53 -7.90 -12.84
CA GLY A 243 -8.58 -6.53 -12.33
C GLY A 243 -7.31 -5.70 -12.59
N ASP A 244 -6.64 -5.93 -13.74
CA ASP A 244 -5.34 -5.37 -14.15
C ASP A 244 -4.11 -5.95 -13.41
N ALA A 245 -4.29 -6.78 -12.37
CA ALA A 245 -3.17 -7.49 -11.72
C ALA A 245 -2.68 -8.64 -12.59
N ARG A 246 -1.39 -8.98 -12.46
CA ARG A 246 -0.77 -10.15 -13.09
C ARG A 246 -0.65 -11.28 -12.07
N PHE A 247 -0.96 -12.49 -12.52
CA PHE A 247 -0.87 -13.70 -11.72
C PHE A 247 0.05 -14.69 -12.43
N PHE A 248 0.99 -15.23 -11.68
CA PHE A 248 1.83 -16.34 -12.11
C PHE A 248 1.58 -17.52 -11.20
N ILE A 249 1.35 -18.68 -11.81
CA ILE A 249 0.99 -19.91 -11.12
C ILE A 249 2.10 -20.93 -11.38
N THR A 250 2.81 -21.33 -10.34
CA THR A 250 3.82 -22.37 -10.39
C THR A 250 3.45 -23.56 -9.52
N VAL A 251 4.07 -24.71 -9.81
CA VAL A 251 4.00 -25.91 -8.97
C VAL A 251 5.40 -26.35 -8.60
N VAL A 252 5.63 -26.47 -7.30
CA VAL A 252 6.87 -27.00 -6.72
C VAL A 252 6.64 -28.45 -6.31
N GLU A 253 7.47 -29.36 -6.79
CA GLU A 253 7.36 -30.79 -6.50
C GLU A 253 8.08 -31.15 -5.19
N GLY A 254 7.50 -32.07 -4.40
CA GLY A 254 8.24 -32.93 -3.46
C GLY A 254 9.00 -32.31 -2.27
N GLY A 255 8.88 -31.01 -1.99
CA GLY A 255 9.60 -30.33 -0.90
C GLY A 255 8.74 -30.00 0.34
N THR A 256 9.37 -29.83 1.50
CA THR A 256 8.71 -29.43 2.77
C THR A 256 8.58 -27.92 2.94
N ARG A 257 9.46 -27.12 2.33
CA ARG A 257 9.53 -25.66 2.52
C ARG A 257 8.19 -24.95 2.29
N PHE A 258 7.45 -25.35 1.25
CA PHE A 258 6.22 -24.68 0.84
C PHE A 258 4.95 -25.42 1.25
N GLY A 259 5.06 -26.61 1.84
CA GLY A 259 3.89 -27.46 2.08
C GLY A 259 4.23 -28.83 2.65
N LYS A 260 3.25 -29.75 2.58
CA LYS A 260 3.40 -31.09 3.14
C LYS A 260 4.38 -31.92 2.34
N ALA A 261 5.30 -32.62 3.02
CA ALA A 261 6.21 -33.58 2.41
C ALA A 261 5.46 -34.54 1.47
N GLY A 262 6.01 -34.75 0.28
CA GLY A 262 5.45 -35.68 -0.71
C GLY A 262 4.20 -35.20 -1.45
N ARG A 263 3.79 -33.92 -1.29
CA ARG A 263 2.74 -33.32 -2.11
C ARG A 263 3.26 -32.12 -2.90
N PRO A 264 2.92 -32.00 -4.19
CA PRO A 264 3.23 -30.80 -4.95
C PRO A 264 2.51 -29.59 -4.35
N GLN A 265 3.16 -28.43 -4.35
CA GLN A 265 2.60 -27.19 -3.86
C GLN A 265 2.33 -26.24 -5.02
N MET A 266 1.07 -25.80 -5.17
CA MET A 266 0.73 -24.66 -6.02
C MET A 266 1.13 -23.37 -5.33
N ILE A 267 1.76 -22.47 -6.09
CA ILE A 267 2.10 -21.11 -5.69
C ILE A 267 1.46 -20.15 -6.68
N VAL A 268 0.69 -19.20 -6.18
CA VAL A 268 0.07 -18.11 -6.92
C VAL A 268 0.67 -16.80 -6.44
N SER A 269 1.32 -16.07 -7.33
CA SER A 269 2.00 -14.81 -7.03
C SER A 269 1.31 -13.63 -7.73
N PRO A 270 0.28 -13.02 -7.12
CA PRO A 270 -0.37 -11.82 -7.64
C PRO A 270 0.52 -10.59 -7.45
N ARG A 271 0.57 -9.75 -8.48
CA ARG A 271 1.36 -8.52 -8.46
C ARG A 271 0.80 -7.44 -9.39
N THR A 272 1.15 -6.20 -9.11
CA THR A 272 0.81 -5.07 -10.01
C THR A 272 1.46 -5.25 -11.40
N PRO A 273 0.84 -4.73 -12.48
CA PRO A 273 1.26 -5.01 -13.86
C PRO A 273 2.60 -4.40 -14.27
N TYR A 274 3.01 -3.29 -13.65
CA TYR A 274 4.20 -2.52 -14.06
C TYR A 274 5.37 -2.70 -13.10
N ASN A 275 5.17 -2.43 -11.80
CA ASN A 275 6.25 -2.38 -10.80
C ASN A 275 6.43 -3.69 -10.03
N ARG A 276 5.65 -4.74 -10.34
CA ARG A 276 5.63 -6.03 -9.61
C ARG A 276 5.36 -5.90 -8.11
N VAL A 277 4.77 -4.79 -7.66
CA VAL A 277 4.40 -4.61 -6.26
C VAL A 277 3.49 -5.75 -5.80
N ILE A 278 3.77 -6.32 -4.64
CA ILE A 278 3.01 -7.42 -4.05
C ILE A 278 1.57 -7.01 -3.76
N LEU A 279 0.65 -7.98 -3.81
CA LEU A 279 -0.77 -7.77 -3.51
C LEU A 279 -1.22 -8.69 -2.37
N PRO A 280 -0.91 -8.35 -1.11
CA PRO A 280 -1.35 -9.13 0.05
C PRO A 280 -2.85 -8.92 0.34
N ARG A 281 -3.36 -9.58 1.38
CA ARG A 281 -4.73 -9.42 1.90
C ARG A 281 -5.84 -9.69 0.87
N MET A 282 -5.58 -10.57 -0.09
CA MET A 282 -6.57 -11.21 -0.94
C MET A 282 -7.14 -12.48 -0.29
N THR A 283 -8.29 -12.93 -0.76
CA THR A 283 -8.79 -14.29 -0.53
C THR A 283 -8.91 -14.99 -1.87
N LEU A 284 -8.15 -16.07 -2.06
CA LEU A 284 -8.10 -16.82 -3.32
C LEU A 284 -8.49 -18.28 -3.10
N SER A 285 -9.09 -18.88 -4.12
CA SER A 285 -9.30 -20.33 -4.18
C SER A 285 -8.91 -20.88 -5.54
N THR A 286 -8.67 -22.18 -5.63
CA THR A 286 -8.35 -22.86 -6.88
C THR A 286 -9.27 -24.07 -7.09
N THR A 287 -9.59 -24.32 -8.35
CA THR A 287 -10.23 -25.56 -8.80
C THR A 287 -9.38 -26.16 -9.91
N VAL A 288 -9.07 -27.46 -9.80
CA VAL A 288 -8.35 -28.24 -10.81
C VAL A 288 -9.27 -29.35 -11.30
N LYS A 289 -9.48 -29.42 -12.61
CA LYS A 289 -10.31 -30.43 -13.28
C LYS A 289 -9.48 -31.25 -14.25
N ARG A 290 -9.69 -32.58 -14.23
CA ARG A 290 -9.20 -33.52 -15.21
C ARG A 290 -10.34 -34.03 -16.07
N GLY A 291 -10.41 -33.54 -17.31
CA GLY A 291 -11.62 -33.66 -18.11
C GLY A 291 -12.82 -33.07 -17.36
N GLN A 292 -13.84 -33.88 -17.09
CA GLN A 292 -15.04 -33.46 -16.34
C GLN A 292 -14.93 -33.63 -14.81
N LYS A 293 -13.88 -34.30 -14.31
CA LYS A 293 -13.73 -34.62 -12.89
C LYS A 293 -12.94 -33.53 -12.16
N THR A 294 -13.51 -32.95 -11.10
CA THR A 294 -12.75 -32.12 -10.14
C THR A 294 -11.79 -33.00 -9.35
N VAL A 295 -10.48 -32.76 -9.50
CA VAL A 295 -9.42 -33.48 -8.77
C VAL A 295 -8.94 -32.72 -7.54
N PHE A 296 -9.07 -31.39 -7.55
CA PHE A 296 -8.81 -30.55 -6.38
C PHE A 296 -9.72 -29.33 -6.39
N GLN A 297 -10.19 -28.93 -5.22
CA GLN A 297 -10.87 -27.67 -4.99
C GLN A 297 -10.60 -27.22 -3.56
N GLY A 298 -10.14 -25.99 -3.37
CA GLY A 298 -9.83 -25.50 -2.04
C GLY A 298 -9.29 -24.07 -1.99
N PRO A 299 -9.16 -23.51 -0.78
CA PRO A 299 -8.57 -22.20 -0.58
C PRO A 299 -7.07 -22.21 -0.86
N LEU A 300 -6.54 -21.08 -1.30
CA LEU A 300 -5.11 -20.80 -1.37
C LEU A 300 -4.73 -19.95 -0.16
N GLN A 301 -3.88 -20.50 0.71
CA GLN A 301 -3.49 -19.86 1.96
C GLN A 301 -2.47 -18.75 1.69
N ALA A 302 -2.68 -17.57 2.27
CA ALA A 302 -1.69 -16.50 2.22
C ALA A 302 -0.45 -16.91 3.02
N SER A 303 0.71 -16.79 2.38
CA SER A 303 2.00 -17.22 2.90
C SER A 303 3.07 -16.17 2.63
N LEU A 304 4.11 -16.18 3.45
CA LEU A 304 5.30 -15.36 3.31
C LEU A 304 6.53 -16.25 3.16
N ASP A 305 7.37 -15.95 2.17
CA ASP A 305 8.65 -16.61 1.92
C ASP A 305 9.69 -15.55 1.52
N PRO A 306 10.96 -15.67 1.94
CA PRO A 306 11.96 -14.64 1.67
C PRO A 306 12.35 -14.49 0.19
N GLU A 307 12.16 -15.52 -0.65
CA GLU A 307 12.49 -15.46 -2.07
C GLU A 307 11.29 -15.02 -2.92
N ILE A 308 10.07 -15.33 -2.48
CA ILE A 308 8.82 -15.06 -3.21
C ILE A 308 8.15 -13.77 -2.73
N SER A 309 8.42 -13.36 -1.50
CA SER A 309 7.60 -12.43 -0.72
C SER A 309 6.21 -13.01 -0.44
N CYS A 310 5.17 -12.18 -0.40
CA CYS A 310 3.79 -12.63 -0.19
C CYS A 310 3.27 -13.43 -1.40
N TYR A 311 2.74 -14.62 -1.14
CA TYR A 311 2.11 -15.49 -2.14
C TYR A 311 0.91 -16.24 -1.56
N TYR A 312 0.19 -16.95 -2.42
CA TYR A 312 -0.97 -17.76 -2.05
C TYR A 312 -0.76 -19.20 -2.51
N GLY A 313 -0.91 -20.18 -1.63
CA GLY A 313 -0.57 -21.56 -1.98
C GLY A 313 -1.47 -22.63 -1.39
N ALA A 314 -1.46 -23.80 -2.03
CA ALA A 314 -2.13 -24.99 -1.55
C ALA A 314 -1.38 -26.26 -1.98
N SER A 315 -1.39 -27.28 -1.12
CA SER A 315 -0.88 -28.60 -1.47
C SER A 315 -1.88 -29.33 -2.36
N LEU A 316 -1.40 -29.80 -3.50
CA LEU A 316 -2.20 -30.51 -4.50
C LEU A 316 -2.03 -32.03 -4.38
N PRO A 317 -2.98 -32.83 -4.89
CA PRO A 317 -2.75 -34.25 -5.15
C PRO A 317 -1.83 -34.48 -6.36
N GLY A 318 -1.66 -33.48 -7.22
CA GLY A 318 -0.90 -33.53 -8.47
C GLY A 318 -1.50 -32.56 -9.50
N VAL A 319 -0.76 -32.27 -10.57
CA VAL A 319 -1.25 -31.56 -11.74
C VAL A 319 -0.65 -32.17 -13.01
N GLU A 320 -1.47 -32.43 -14.01
CA GLU A 320 -1.09 -33.09 -15.26
C GLU A 320 -1.35 -32.18 -16.47
N SER A 321 -0.68 -32.44 -17.59
CA SER A 321 -1.00 -31.70 -18.82
C SER A 321 -2.43 -31.96 -19.26
N GLY A 322 -3.13 -30.91 -19.69
CA GLY A 322 -4.54 -30.98 -20.05
C GLY A 322 -5.50 -30.80 -18.87
N ASP A 323 -5.00 -30.74 -17.62
CA ASP A 323 -5.83 -30.32 -16.49
C ASP A 323 -6.25 -28.85 -16.68
N SER A 324 -7.53 -28.56 -16.46
CA SER A 324 -8.07 -27.20 -16.45
C SER A 324 -7.99 -26.63 -15.04
N VAL A 325 -7.39 -25.44 -14.90
CA VAL A 325 -7.19 -24.76 -13.62
C VAL A 325 -7.93 -23.43 -13.64
N SER A 326 -8.66 -23.15 -12.55
CA SER A 326 -9.29 -21.86 -12.30
C SER A 326 -8.81 -21.30 -10.97
N ILE A 327 -8.25 -20.09 -10.98
CA ILE A 327 -7.94 -19.30 -9.79
C ILE A 327 -9.05 -18.26 -9.60
N THR A 328 -9.82 -18.41 -8.54
CA THR A 328 -10.93 -17.51 -8.21
C THR A 328 -10.50 -16.49 -7.17
N VAL A 329 -10.71 -15.21 -7.47
CA VAL A 329 -10.55 -14.12 -6.49
C VAL A 329 -11.87 -13.97 -5.74
N GLN A 330 -11.89 -14.37 -4.48
CA GLN A 330 -13.07 -14.24 -3.62
C GLN A 330 -13.16 -12.83 -3.03
N THR A 331 -12.02 -12.28 -2.65
CA THR A 331 -11.88 -10.91 -2.13
C THR A 331 -10.65 -10.27 -2.79
N PRO A 332 -10.79 -9.06 -3.39
CA PRO A 332 -9.64 -8.34 -3.95
C PRO A 332 -8.65 -7.92 -2.84
N PRO A 333 -7.44 -7.44 -3.18
CA PRO A 333 -6.46 -7.02 -2.18
C PRO A 333 -7.06 -5.91 -1.29
N GLN A 334 -7.31 -6.21 -0.02
CA GLN A 334 -7.93 -5.30 0.95
C GLN A 334 -6.91 -4.26 1.44
N LEU A 335 -6.54 -3.34 0.56
CA LEU A 335 -5.63 -2.22 0.83
C LEU A 335 -6.33 -0.93 0.39
N ALA A 336 -6.06 0.16 1.09
CA ALA A 336 -6.40 1.48 0.61
C ALA A 336 -5.66 1.77 -0.70
N ARG A 337 -6.20 2.70 -1.48
CA ARG A 337 -5.67 3.07 -2.80
C ARG A 337 -5.42 4.56 -2.86
N HIS A 338 -4.25 4.91 -3.35
CA HIS A 338 -3.94 6.27 -3.77
C HIS A 338 -4.40 6.51 -5.21
N ASP A 339 -4.39 7.78 -5.62
CA ASP A 339 -4.58 8.18 -7.01
C ASP A 339 -3.70 7.35 -7.97
N GLY A 340 -4.27 6.91 -9.09
CA GLY A 340 -3.60 6.05 -10.09
C GLY A 340 -3.89 4.57 -9.88
N TYR A 341 -4.35 4.17 -8.69
CA TYR A 341 -4.57 2.79 -8.29
C TYR A 341 -5.99 2.53 -7.77
N GLU A 342 -6.75 3.59 -7.48
CA GLU A 342 -8.07 3.55 -6.86
C GLU A 342 -9.18 2.99 -7.75
N THR A 343 -8.90 2.78 -9.02
CA THR A 343 -9.80 2.12 -9.99
C THR A 343 -9.33 0.72 -10.38
N ALA A 344 -8.19 0.26 -9.85
CA ALA A 344 -7.58 -1.03 -10.15
C ALA A 344 -7.80 -2.06 -9.04
N PHE A 345 -7.75 -3.34 -9.40
CA PHE A 345 -7.81 -4.48 -8.46
C PHE A 345 -9.09 -4.50 -7.60
N ILE A 346 -10.25 -4.22 -8.21
CA ILE A 346 -11.57 -4.25 -7.55
C ILE A 346 -12.38 -5.41 -8.14
N ASP A 347 -12.79 -5.28 -9.40
CA ASP A 347 -13.48 -6.34 -10.13
C ASP A 347 -12.46 -7.31 -10.72
N MET A 348 -12.37 -8.49 -10.10
CA MET A 348 -11.33 -9.47 -10.39
C MET A 348 -11.96 -10.81 -10.82
N PRO A 349 -12.32 -11.00 -12.11
CA PRO A 349 -12.87 -12.27 -12.58
C PRO A 349 -11.86 -13.42 -12.42
N PRO A 350 -12.32 -14.68 -12.38
CA PRO A 350 -11.45 -15.84 -12.29
C PRO A 350 -10.44 -15.90 -13.44
N ILE A 351 -9.28 -16.48 -13.15
CA ILE A 351 -8.23 -16.75 -14.13
C ILE A 351 -8.29 -18.21 -14.48
N GLU A 352 -8.55 -18.52 -15.74
CA GLU A 352 -8.72 -19.87 -16.24
C GLU A 352 -7.64 -20.20 -17.28
N PHE A 353 -7.03 -21.38 -17.15
CA PHE A 353 -6.03 -21.87 -18.10
C PHE A 353 -5.97 -23.40 -18.10
N THR A 354 -5.28 -23.95 -19.10
CA THR A 354 -4.98 -25.39 -19.22
C THR A 354 -3.48 -25.61 -19.06
N VAL A 355 -3.09 -26.65 -18.33
CA VAL A 355 -1.70 -26.98 -17.95
C VAL A 355 -0.91 -27.65 -19.06
#